data_AF-A0A967SK05-F1
#
_entry.id   AF-A0A967SK05-F1
#
_cell.length_a   1.000
_cell.length_b   1.000
_cell.length_c   1.000
_cell.angle_alpha   90.00
_cell.angle_beta   90.00
_cell.angle_gamma   90.00
#
_symmetry.space_group_name_H-M   'P 1'
#
loop_
_entity.id
_entity.type
_entity.pdbx_description
1 polymer ?
#
loop_
_entity_poly.entity_id
_entity_poly.type
_entity_poly.pdbx_seq_one_letter_code
_entity_poly.pdbx_strand_id
1 'polypeptide(L)'
;RLSRQRDCRCDDGAVARYAARVSGPLLDRIDLHVPVPAVAWSDLDAPASPTGSTEARARVLAARTVQERRLASLGAPGIEPPRTNA
;
A
#
# COMPACT_ATOMS: atom_id res chain seq x y z
N ARG A 1 7.75 19.27 4.99
CA ARG A 1 9.04 19.00 4.28
C ARG A 1 9.13 17.49 4.02
N LEU A 2 8.78 17.01 2.83
CA LEU A 2 8.61 15.57 2.55
C LEU A 2 9.74 14.92 1.73
N SER A 3 10.84 15.63 1.48
CA SER A 3 12.06 15.03 0.91
C SER A 3 13.27 15.70 1.54
N ARG A 4 14.20 14.91 2.11
CA ARG A 4 15.48 15.41 2.65
C ARG A 4 16.57 15.54 1.57
N GLN A 5 16.32 15.03 0.36
CA GLN A 5 17.32 14.99 -0.73
C GLN A 5 17.14 16.09 -1.77
N ARG A 6 15.92 16.61 -1.96
CA ARG A 6 15.60 17.71 -2.89
C ARG A 6 14.46 18.57 -2.36
N ASP A 7 14.60 19.89 -2.46
CA ASP A 7 13.49 20.80 -2.22
C ASP A 7 12.39 20.56 -3.25
N CYS A 8 11.16 20.47 -2.76
CA CYS A 8 9.99 20.35 -3.61
C CYS A 8 9.90 21.60 -4.50
N ARG A 9 9.70 21.42 -5.81
CA ARG A 9 9.56 22.51 -6.78
C ARG A 9 8.10 22.92 -7.02
N CYS A 10 7.15 22.29 -6.32
CA CYS A 10 5.74 22.61 -6.44
C CYS A 10 5.45 23.94 -5.74
N ASP A 11 4.64 24.80 -6.37
CA ASP A 11 4.06 25.96 -5.69
C ASP A 11 2.96 25.52 -4.71
N ASP A 12 2.65 26.35 -3.72
CA ASP A 12 1.64 26.06 -2.70
C ASP A 12 0.24 25.81 -3.32
N GLY A 13 -0.08 26.48 -4.41
CA GLY A 13 -1.33 26.28 -5.15
C GLY A 13 -1.40 24.93 -5.86
N ALA A 14 -0.28 24.40 -6.36
CA ALA A 14 -0.20 23.04 -6.90
C ALA A 14 -0.37 21.98 -5.80
N VAL A 15 0.23 22.19 -4.63
CA VAL A 15 0.05 21.30 -3.47
C VAL A 15 -1.41 21.26 -3.02
N ALA A 16 -2.05 22.43 -2.86
CA ALA A 16 -3.44 22.52 -2.44
C ALA A 16 -4.40 21.87 -3.45
N ARG A 17 -4.22 22.13 -4.76
CA ARG A 17 -5.03 21.50 -5.82
C ARG A 17 -4.88 19.98 -5.85
N TYR A 18 -3.68 19.46 -5.59
CA TYR A 18 -3.46 18.02 -5.54
C TYR A 18 -4.18 17.39 -4.33
N ALA A 19 -4.03 17.98 -3.15
CA ALA A 19 -4.70 17.50 -1.94
C ALA A 19 -6.24 17.49 -2.10
N ALA A 20 -6.80 18.50 -2.75
CA ALA A 20 -8.24 18.62 -3.01
C ALA A 20 -8.80 17.56 -3.98
N ARG A 21 -7.95 16.82 -4.73
CA ARG A 21 -8.41 15.71 -5.58
C ARG A 21 -8.89 14.51 -4.78
N VAL A 22 -8.44 14.38 -3.53
CA VAL A 22 -8.86 13.32 -2.64
C VAL A 22 -10.03 13.85 -1.82
N SER A 23 -11.17 13.17 -1.84
CA SER A 23 -12.34 13.65 -1.12
C SER A 23 -12.12 13.54 0.39
N GLY A 24 -12.55 14.57 1.13
CA GLY A 24 -12.53 14.58 2.60
C GLY A 24 -13.19 13.33 3.21
N PRO A 25 -14.39 12.91 2.76
CA PRO A 25 -15.03 11.69 3.25
C PRO A 25 -14.23 10.39 3.02
N LEU A 26 -13.31 10.37 2.04
CA LEU A 26 -12.39 9.24 1.87
C LEU A 26 -11.20 9.35 2.83
N LEU A 27 -10.62 10.54 3.00
CA LEU A 27 -9.50 10.77 3.91
C LEU A 27 -9.87 10.48 5.38
N ASP A 28 -11.07 10.86 5.80
CA ASP A 28 -11.60 10.60 7.14
C ASP A 28 -11.71 9.10 7.47
N ARG A 29 -11.70 8.24 6.45
CA ARG A 29 -11.82 6.78 6.59
C ARG A 29 -10.49 6.04 6.43
N ILE A 30 -9.38 6.76 6.31
CA ILE A 30 -8.04 6.16 6.26
C ILE A 30 -7.45 6.21 7.67
N ASP A 31 -7.50 5.08 8.37
CA ASP A 31 -7.00 4.99 9.74
C ASP A 31 -5.48 5.13 9.83
N LEU A 32 -4.76 4.76 8.77
CA LEU A 32 -3.29 4.71 8.77
C LEU A 32 -2.68 5.72 7.81
N HIS A 33 -2.03 6.73 8.38
CA HIS A 33 -1.23 7.73 7.66
C HIS A 33 0.25 7.54 7.98
N VAL A 34 0.97 6.82 7.11
CA VAL A 34 2.43 6.64 7.27
C VAL A 34 3.19 7.55 6.31
N PRO A 35 4.06 8.44 6.80
CA PRO A 35 4.96 9.19 5.94
C PRO A 35 6.02 8.25 5.38
N VAL A 36 6.04 8.08 4.07
CA VAL A 36 7.05 7.26 3.39
C VAL A 36 8.21 8.18 2.96
N PRO A 37 9.45 7.93 3.41
CA PRO A 37 10.59 8.73 2.98
C PRO A 37 10.93 8.46 1.52
N ALA A 38 11.65 9.38 0.89
CA ALA A 38 12.25 9.15 -0.41
C ALA A 38 13.22 7.95 -0.34
N VAL A 39 13.14 7.06 -1.33
CA VAL A 39 14.04 5.91 -1.50
C VAL A 39 15.35 6.40 -2.13
N ALA A 40 16.51 5.97 -1.60
CA ALA A 40 17.79 6.33 -2.20
C ALA A 40 18.02 5.59 -3.51
N TRP A 41 18.76 6.20 -4.44
CA TRP A 41 19.10 5.57 -5.73
C TRP A 41 19.81 4.22 -5.56
N SER A 42 20.70 4.11 -4.58
CA SER A 42 21.40 2.85 -4.26
C SER A 42 20.46 1.71 -3.88
N ASP A 43 19.33 2.03 -3.25
CA ASP A 43 18.36 1.02 -2.82
C ASP A 43 17.51 0.53 -4.00
N LEU A 44 17.33 1.38 -5.02
CA LEU A 44 16.66 1.03 -6.26
C LEU A 44 17.54 0.17 -7.19
N ASP A 45 18.85 0.43 -7.18
CA ASP A 45 19.86 -0.30 -7.96
C ASP A 45 20.39 -1.55 -7.23
N ALA A 46 19.90 -1.79 -6.02
CA ALA A 46 20.23 -3.00 -5.26
C ALA A 46 19.79 -4.25 -6.04
N PRO A 47 20.56 -5.37 -5.94
CA PRO A 47 20.15 -6.64 -6.53
C PRO A 47 18.72 -7.00 -6.11
N ALA A 48 17.93 -7.50 -7.05
CA ALA A 48 16.56 -7.91 -6.76
C ALA A 48 16.53 -8.89 -5.58
N SER A 49 15.54 -8.72 -4.70
CA SER A 49 15.29 -9.68 -3.62
C SER A 49 15.22 -11.10 -4.20
N PRO A 50 15.81 -12.11 -3.54
CA PRO A 50 15.85 -13.48 -4.05
C PRO A 50 14.47 -14.16 -4.07
N THR A 51 13.40 -13.45 -3.72
CA THR A 51 12.05 -14.02 -3.69
C THR A 51 11.49 -14.04 -5.11
N GLY A 52 11.55 -15.20 -5.76
CA GLY A 52 10.90 -15.45 -7.03
C GLY A 52 9.37 -15.47 -6.90
N SER A 53 8.71 -15.55 -8.05
CA SER A 53 7.25 -15.63 -8.13
C SER A 53 6.69 -16.88 -7.44
N THR A 54 7.44 -17.99 -7.42
CA THR A 54 7.09 -19.24 -6.74
C THR A 54 7.00 -19.04 -5.23
N GLU A 55 8.02 -18.44 -4.62
CA GLU A 55 8.07 -18.16 -3.19
C GLU A 55 7.00 -17.13 -2.81
N ALA A 56 6.81 -16.10 -3.65
CA ALA A 56 5.74 -15.13 -3.46
C ALA A 56 4.35 -15.78 -3.49
N ARG A 57 4.09 -16.69 -4.45
CA ARG A 57 2.84 -17.45 -4.55
C ARG A 57 2.58 -18.27 -3.29
N ALA A 58 3.59 -18.99 -2.79
CA ALA A 58 3.46 -19.78 -1.57
C ALA A 58 3.08 -18.91 -0.36
N ARG A 59 3.70 -17.73 -0.21
CA ARG A 59 3.35 -16.77 0.84
C ARG A 59 1.93 -16.23 0.73
N VAL A 60 1.48 -15.90 -0.50
CA VAL A 60 0.11 -15.43 -0.75
C VAL A 60 -0.91 -16.50 -0.37
N LEU A 61 -0.68 -17.77 -0.76
CA LEU A 61 -1.57 -18.87 -0.41
C LEU A 61 -1.66 -19.08 1.11
N ALA A 62 -0.53 -19.03 1.82
CA ALA A 62 -0.53 -19.15 3.29
C ALA A 62 -1.34 -18.02 3.96
N ALA A 63 -1.20 -16.78 3.48
CA ALA A 63 -1.98 -15.65 3.99
C ALA A 63 -3.49 -15.81 3.71
N ARG A 64 -3.87 -16.38 2.56
CA ARG A 64 -5.27 -16.65 2.22
C ARG A 64 -5.91 -17.67 3.16
N THR A 65 -5.22 -18.76 3.46
CA THR A 65 -5.72 -19.76 4.43
C THR A 65 -5.97 -19.15 5.82
N VAL A 66 -5.11 -18.22 6.26
CA VAL A 66 -5.35 -17.49 7.53
C VAL A 66 -6.61 -16.62 7.43
N GLN A 67 -6.80 -15.92 6.31
CA GLN A 67 -7.97 -15.08 6.10
C GLN A 67 -9.27 -15.88 6.03
N GLU A 68 -9.31 -16.99 5.32
CA GLU A 68 -10.48 -17.87 5.23
C GLU A 68 -10.93 -18.34 6.61
N ARG A 69 -9.99 -18.77 7.47
CA ARG A 69 -10.31 -19.17 8.84
C ARG A 69 -10.85 -18.01 9.68
N ARG A 70 -10.24 -16.82 9.55
CA ARG A 70 -10.69 -15.62 10.28
C ARG A 70 -12.10 -15.22 9.85
N LEU A 71 -12.36 -15.20 8.55
CA LEU A 71 -13.66 -14.86 7.99
C LEU A 71 -14.75 -15.84 8.46
N ALA A 72 -14.46 -17.15 8.41
CA ALA A 72 -15.37 -18.18 8.90
C ALA A 72 -15.71 -17.97 10.39
N SER A 73 -14.74 -17.59 11.22
CA SER A 73 -14.96 -17.31 12.65
C SER A 73 -15.81 -16.06 12.92
N LEU A 74 -15.91 -15.12 11.97
CA LEU A 74 -16.72 -13.91 12.08
C LEU A 74 -18.17 -14.12 11.64
N GLY A 75 -18.54 -15.32 11.20
CA GLY A 75 -19.89 -15.66 10.77
C GLY A 75 -20.37 -14.87 9.56
N ALA A 76 -19.46 -14.29 8.78
CA ALA A 76 -19.79 -13.44 7.63
C ALA A 76 -20.23 -14.30 6.44
N PRO A 77 -21.54 -14.44 6.16
CA PRO A 77 -22.01 -15.27 5.06
C PRO A 77 -21.81 -14.48 3.76
N GLY A 78 -21.20 -15.11 2.74
CA GLY A 78 -21.18 -14.56 1.39
C GLY A 78 -20.15 -13.46 1.11
N ILE A 79 -19.10 -13.31 1.92
CA ILE A 79 -17.94 -12.51 1.49
C ILE A 79 -17.19 -13.33 0.43
N GLU A 80 -17.39 -12.96 -0.84
CA GLU A 80 -16.62 -13.46 -1.97
C GLU A 80 -15.12 -13.28 -1.67
N PRO A 81 -14.25 -14.27 -1.98
CA PRO A 81 -12.82 -14.11 -1.79
C PRO A 81 -12.36 -12.79 -2.41
N PRO A 82 -11.48 -12.02 -1.72
CA PRO A 82 -11.08 -10.70 -2.20
C PRO A 82 -10.57 -10.83 -3.63
N ARG A 83 -11.18 -10.09 -4.56
CA ARG A 83 -10.71 -10.04 -5.94
C ARG A 83 -9.32 -9.44 -5.93
N THR A 84 -8.33 -10.26 -6.26
CA THR A 84 -6.93 -9.83 -6.40
C THR A 84 -6.54 -9.95 -7.86
N ASN A 85 -5.73 -9.01 -8.35
CA ASN A 85 -5.13 -9.03 -9.69
C ASN A 85 -3.99 -10.06 -9.83
N ALA A 86 -3.99 -11.10 -9.00
CA ALA A 86 -2.94 -12.12 -8.94
C ALA A 86 -3.04 -13.09 -10.13
#